data_AF-A0A955CMD8-F1
#
_entry.id   AF-A0A955CMD8-F1
#
_cell.length_a   1.000
_cell.length_b   1.000
_cell.length_c   1.000
_cell.angle_alpha   90.00
_cell.angle_beta   90.00
_cell.angle_gamma   90.00
#
_symmetry.space_group_name_H-M   'P 1'
#
loop_
_entity.id
_entity.type
_entity.pdbx_description
1 polymer ?
#
loop_
_entity_poly.entity_id
_entity_poly.type
_entity_poly.pdbx_seq_one_letter_code
_entity_poly.pdbx_strand_id
1 'polypeptide(L)'
;MATRTITCLAILSLIAITRRPLPANETYVPVAHPIVPGVFDAVPPVERVPGKELTDSFDQNYQPVPHAVQPMQLGLFDGLGGARNGVDIIGFVPKDIVGLHIDAQAQVNDRLFREVVDNRVPLIVSTESDQMLGRDVALAAERATGAVQSFATRSQVVDHGHAGGVLRDINSVDLWGIEEQTGTNFLSVEGDAAGVSVYSMNVLGPGGVQPYLTRADIAGAIGMPNLDVRIDVDALMVGDVGTGFNPFDGEFGPGDAIMFSLAPITVGSDLVVDGGEVWIWEFGQPAHFLNHGGHLWNTAFSVRDAFGTQFENVDALEAVSVPEPATGLVFGMTILGLLGASRRRRS
;
A
#
# COMPACT_ATOMS: atom_id res chain seq x y z
N MET A 1 -48.95 64.23 -20.36
CA MET A 1 -47.53 63.91 -20.65
C MET A 1 -46.99 63.24 -19.41
N ALA A 2 -46.87 61.91 -19.44
CA ALA A 2 -45.59 61.19 -19.58
C ALA A 2 -44.72 61.38 -18.31
N THR A 3 -44.21 60.36 -17.62
CA THR A 3 -43.53 59.17 -18.16
C THR A 3 -43.41 58.12 -17.04
N ARG A 4 -43.59 56.84 -17.37
CA ARG A 4 -43.22 55.69 -16.53
C ARG A 4 -41.69 55.58 -16.48
N THR A 5 -41.12 55.15 -15.35
CA THR A 5 -39.77 54.57 -15.32
C THR A 5 -39.82 53.28 -14.52
N ILE A 6 -39.50 52.20 -15.24
CA ILE A 6 -39.41 50.81 -14.82
C ILE A 6 -37.92 50.50 -14.58
N THR A 7 -37.66 49.42 -13.84
CA THR A 7 -36.40 48.62 -13.79
C THR A 7 -35.24 49.21 -12.98
N CYS A 8 -34.40 48.44 -12.28
CA CYS A 8 -34.06 47.03 -12.49
C CYS A 8 -33.55 46.38 -11.19
N LEU A 9 -34.09 45.20 -10.88
CA LEU A 9 -33.61 44.29 -9.85
C LEU A 9 -32.34 43.59 -10.41
N ALA A 10 -31.18 43.82 -9.81
CA ALA A 10 -29.98 43.08 -10.15
C ALA A 10 -29.95 41.76 -9.37
N ILE A 11 -30.31 40.68 -10.05
CA ILE A 11 -30.12 39.29 -9.58
C ILE A 11 -28.62 39.00 -9.72
N LEU A 12 -27.93 38.86 -8.59
CA LEU A 12 -26.58 38.28 -8.57
C LEU A 12 -26.71 36.77 -8.82
N SER A 13 -26.42 36.37 -10.06
CA SER A 13 -26.27 34.97 -10.44
C SER A 13 -25.00 34.40 -9.78
N LEU A 14 -25.19 33.50 -8.83
CA LEU A 14 -24.15 32.65 -8.27
C LEU A 14 -23.61 31.76 -9.41
N ILE A 15 -22.42 32.05 -9.92
CA ILE A 15 -21.72 31.13 -10.83
C ILE A 15 -21.24 29.96 -9.98
N ALA A 16 -22.06 28.91 -9.93
CA ALA A 16 -21.58 27.60 -9.53
C ALA A 16 -20.60 27.15 -10.62
N ILE A 17 -19.30 27.29 -10.34
CA ILE A 17 -18.25 26.61 -11.10
C ILE A 17 -18.46 25.12 -10.83
N THR A 18 -19.29 24.47 -11.64
CA THR A 18 -19.26 23.03 -11.77
C THR A 18 -17.88 22.71 -12.34
N ARG A 19 -16.97 22.25 -11.49
CA ARG A 19 -15.79 21.53 -11.97
C ARG A 19 -16.35 20.35 -12.75
N ARG A 20 -16.43 20.46 -14.07
CA ARG A 20 -16.57 19.28 -14.91
C ARG A 20 -15.35 18.41 -14.56
N PRO A 21 -15.52 17.13 -14.20
CA PRO A 21 -14.38 16.23 -14.16
C PRO A 21 -13.72 16.37 -15.53
N LEU A 22 -12.43 16.73 -15.52
CA LEU A 22 -11.62 16.52 -16.72
C LEU A 22 -11.81 15.05 -17.10
N PRO A 23 -11.99 14.71 -18.39
CA PRO A 23 -11.92 13.31 -18.77
C PRO A 23 -10.62 12.78 -18.17
N ALA A 24 -10.73 11.74 -17.34
CA ALA A 24 -9.56 11.06 -16.81
C ALA A 24 -8.70 10.72 -18.03
N ASN A 25 -7.50 11.30 -18.04
CA ASN A 25 -6.56 11.09 -19.09
C ASN A 25 -5.61 10.06 -18.50
N GLU A 26 -5.68 8.82 -18.96
CA GLU A 26 -4.83 7.68 -18.57
C GLU A 26 -3.31 7.97 -18.64
N THR A 27 -2.94 9.16 -19.10
CA THR A 27 -1.60 9.70 -18.96
C THR A 27 -1.24 9.76 -17.49
N TYR A 28 -0.43 8.80 -17.05
CA TYR A 28 0.31 8.87 -15.80
C TYR A 28 1.04 10.21 -15.68
N VAL A 29 0.80 10.93 -14.59
CA VAL A 29 1.50 12.17 -14.24
C VAL A 29 2.31 11.97 -12.97
N PRO A 30 3.66 12.06 -13.02
CA PRO A 30 4.48 11.97 -11.82
C PRO A 30 4.05 13.00 -10.76
N VAL A 31 4.15 12.62 -9.49
CA VAL A 31 3.73 13.50 -8.38
C VAL A 31 4.62 14.74 -8.31
N ALA A 32 4.07 15.90 -8.69
CA ALA A 32 4.82 17.16 -8.78
C ALA A 32 5.23 17.75 -7.42
N HIS A 33 4.53 17.40 -6.34
CA HIS A 33 4.74 17.93 -4.98
C HIS A 33 4.59 16.84 -3.92
N PRO A 34 5.52 15.88 -3.88
CA PRO A 34 5.42 14.74 -2.98
C PRO A 34 5.49 15.21 -1.53
N ILE A 35 4.67 14.60 -0.68
CA ILE A 35 4.88 14.72 0.76
C ILE A 35 6.00 13.78 1.18
N VAL A 36 6.71 14.16 2.23
CA VAL A 36 7.66 13.27 2.90
C VAL A 36 6.89 12.54 3.99
N PRO A 37 6.96 11.20 4.09
CA PRO A 37 6.26 10.50 5.16
C PRO A 37 6.85 10.92 6.52
N GLY A 38 5.97 11.15 7.48
CA GLY A 38 6.29 11.47 8.88
C GLY A 38 5.79 10.39 9.83
N VAL A 39 5.74 10.68 11.13
CA VAL A 39 5.20 9.75 12.13
C VAL A 39 3.95 10.34 12.76
N PHE A 40 2.97 10.69 11.91
CA PHE A 40 1.72 11.29 12.34
C PHE A 40 0.55 10.46 11.82
N ASP A 41 -0.39 10.16 12.71
CA ASP A 41 -1.59 9.41 12.36
C ASP A 41 -2.55 10.26 11.53
N ALA A 42 -2.25 10.44 10.25
CA ALA A 42 -3.17 11.01 9.27
C ALA A 42 -2.87 10.50 7.86
N VAL A 43 -3.96 10.24 7.15
CA VAL A 43 -3.94 9.74 5.79
C VAL A 43 -3.81 10.91 4.82
N PRO A 44 -2.76 10.95 3.99
CA PRO A 44 -2.64 11.95 2.94
C PRO A 44 -3.60 11.69 1.77
N PRO A 45 -3.87 12.70 0.93
CA PRO A 45 -4.44 12.46 -0.39
C PRO A 45 -3.53 11.57 -1.23
N VAL A 46 -4.10 10.58 -1.92
CA VAL A 46 -3.35 9.59 -2.73
C VAL A 46 -2.47 10.25 -3.80
N GLU A 47 -2.93 11.35 -4.42
CA GLU A 47 -2.20 12.08 -5.45
C GLU A 47 -0.93 12.81 -4.93
N ARG A 48 -0.69 12.77 -3.61
CA ARG A 48 0.49 13.37 -2.98
C ARG A 48 1.51 12.34 -2.50
N VAL A 49 1.15 11.06 -2.48
CA VAL A 49 2.05 9.97 -2.11
C VAL A 49 2.88 9.59 -3.35
N PRO A 50 4.22 9.67 -3.29
CA PRO A 50 5.06 9.37 -4.44
C PRO A 50 5.28 7.87 -4.67
N GLY A 51 5.75 7.53 -5.87
CA GLY A 51 6.38 6.26 -6.24
C GLY A 51 5.47 5.07 -6.03
N LYS A 52 4.20 5.21 -6.41
CA LYS A 52 3.18 4.22 -6.14
C LYS A 52 3.24 3.13 -7.19
N GLU A 53 3.59 1.93 -6.77
CA GLU A 53 3.57 0.72 -7.59
C GLU A 53 2.44 -0.19 -7.13
N LEU A 54 1.90 -0.98 -8.06
CA LEU A 54 0.84 -1.94 -7.76
C LEU A 54 0.93 -3.19 -8.63
N THR A 55 0.26 -4.24 -8.20
CA THR A 55 -0.13 -5.38 -9.03
C THR A 55 -1.63 -5.60 -8.92
N ASP A 56 -2.21 -6.21 -9.95
CA ASP A 56 -3.63 -6.60 -9.97
C ASP A 56 -3.68 -8.12 -10.11
N SER A 57 -4.82 -8.76 -9.77
CA SER A 57 -5.08 -10.14 -10.17
C SER A 57 -4.70 -10.37 -11.64
N PHE A 58 -3.90 -11.41 -11.91
CA PHE A 58 -3.32 -11.72 -13.23
C PHE A 58 -2.29 -10.72 -13.80
N ASP A 59 -2.04 -9.61 -13.11
CA ASP A 59 -1.29 -8.45 -13.56
C ASP A 59 -1.82 -7.83 -14.87
N GLN A 60 -1.46 -6.57 -15.12
CA GLN A 60 -1.91 -5.87 -16.31
C GLN A 60 -0.77 -5.15 -17.03
N ASN A 61 -0.84 -5.20 -18.35
CA ASN A 61 -0.21 -4.24 -19.22
C ASN A 61 -1.08 -2.97 -19.30
N TYR A 62 -0.51 -1.85 -18.90
CA TYR A 62 -1.06 -0.50 -18.97
C TYR A 62 -0.67 0.25 -20.27
N GLN A 63 -0.21 -0.46 -21.33
CA GLN A 63 0.09 0.08 -22.67
C GLN A 63 -0.16 -0.92 -23.85
N PRO A 64 -0.74 -0.51 -24.99
CA PRO A 64 -1.85 0.41 -25.22
C PRO A 64 -3.21 -0.32 -25.18
N VAL A 65 -4.29 0.48 -25.18
CA VAL A 65 -5.71 0.08 -25.22
C VAL A 65 -6.02 -1.14 -26.11
N PRO A 66 -6.77 -2.14 -25.63
CA PRO A 66 -7.22 -2.32 -24.25
C PRO A 66 -6.07 -2.78 -23.34
N HIS A 67 -6.18 -2.52 -22.02
CA HIS A 67 -5.31 -3.23 -21.07
C HIS A 67 -5.48 -4.73 -21.25
N ALA A 68 -4.37 -5.46 -21.15
CA ALA A 68 -4.35 -6.90 -21.31
C ALA A 68 -3.60 -7.53 -20.14
N VAL A 69 -3.98 -8.75 -19.80
CA VAL A 69 -3.26 -9.58 -18.83
C VAL A 69 -1.81 -9.72 -19.28
N GLN A 70 -0.89 -9.32 -18.40
CA GLN A 70 0.55 -9.52 -18.57
C GLN A 70 1.11 -9.90 -17.20
N PRO A 71 1.15 -11.21 -16.89
CA PRO A 71 1.69 -11.69 -15.62
C PRO A 71 3.10 -11.14 -15.40
N MET A 72 3.44 -10.87 -14.14
CA MET A 72 4.72 -10.30 -13.72
C MET A 72 4.95 -8.84 -14.16
N GLN A 73 3.91 -8.12 -14.56
CA GLN A 73 4.00 -6.69 -14.88
C GLN A 73 3.63 -5.84 -13.66
N LEU A 74 4.60 -5.07 -13.16
CA LEU A 74 4.33 -4.03 -12.17
C LEU A 74 3.64 -2.83 -12.83
N GLY A 75 2.61 -2.30 -12.18
CA GLY A 75 1.94 -1.06 -12.56
C GLY A 75 2.45 0.13 -11.77
N LEU A 76 2.45 1.31 -12.38
CA LEU A 76 2.61 2.59 -11.70
C LEU A 76 1.30 3.37 -11.78
N PHE A 77 0.88 4.02 -10.70
CA PHE A 77 -0.31 4.89 -10.71
C PHE A 77 -0.06 6.26 -10.07
N ASP A 78 -0.76 7.28 -10.55
CA ASP A 78 -0.56 8.66 -10.09
C ASP A 78 -1.54 9.10 -8.99
N GLY A 79 -2.63 8.36 -8.76
CA GLY A 79 -3.69 8.73 -7.81
C GLY A 79 -4.77 9.64 -8.40
N LEU A 80 -4.68 9.94 -9.70
CA LEU A 80 -5.62 10.73 -10.49
C LEU A 80 -6.29 9.91 -11.60
N GLY A 81 -6.07 8.59 -11.62
CA GLY A 81 -6.56 7.65 -12.63
C GLY A 81 -5.58 7.38 -13.77
N GLY A 82 -4.39 8.01 -13.77
CA GLY A 82 -3.32 7.74 -14.72
C GLY A 82 -2.48 6.55 -14.28
N ALA A 83 -2.29 5.59 -15.17
CA ALA A 83 -1.49 4.40 -14.94
C ALA A 83 -0.52 4.13 -16.10
N ARG A 84 0.59 3.45 -15.83
CA ARG A 84 1.55 3.01 -16.85
C ARG A 84 2.31 1.77 -16.39
N ASN A 85 2.98 1.09 -17.31
CA ASN A 85 3.88 -0.01 -16.97
C ASN A 85 5.07 0.50 -16.15
N GLY A 86 5.36 -0.20 -15.05
CA GLY A 86 6.65 -0.25 -14.39
C GLY A 86 7.53 -1.34 -15.02
N VAL A 87 8.36 -1.98 -14.20
CA VAL A 87 9.21 -3.09 -14.63
C VAL A 87 8.37 -4.34 -14.92
N ASP A 88 8.68 -5.00 -16.04
CA ASP A 88 8.25 -6.38 -16.32
C ASP A 88 9.29 -7.34 -15.74
N ILE A 89 8.91 -8.09 -14.71
CA ILE A 89 9.84 -8.96 -13.99
C ILE A 89 9.97 -10.36 -14.61
N ILE A 90 9.24 -10.67 -15.69
CA ILE A 90 9.22 -12.00 -16.32
C ILE A 90 10.62 -12.48 -16.75
N GLY A 91 11.51 -11.54 -17.10
CA GLY A 91 12.89 -11.82 -17.50
C GLY A 91 13.86 -12.10 -16.34
N PHE A 92 13.42 -11.88 -15.10
CA PHE A 92 14.25 -11.97 -13.90
C PHE A 92 13.86 -13.16 -13.01
N VAL A 93 12.69 -13.76 -13.24
CA VAL A 93 12.16 -14.87 -12.45
C VAL A 93 12.58 -16.25 -12.98
N PRO A 94 12.66 -17.28 -12.12
CA PRO A 94 12.76 -18.68 -12.53
C PRO A 94 11.66 -19.10 -13.53
N LYS A 95 12.00 -20.00 -14.46
CA LYS A 95 11.08 -20.42 -15.54
C LYS A 95 9.81 -21.12 -15.05
N ASP A 96 9.87 -21.74 -13.88
CA ASP A 96 8.79 -22.47 -13.24
C ASP A 96 7.76 -21.55 -12.56
N ILE A 97 8.05 -20.27 -12.40
CA ILE A 97 7.10 -19.26 -11.92
C ILE A 97 6.68 -18.26 -13.00
N VAL A 98 7.20 -18.41 -14.23
CA VAL A 98 6.78 -17.58 -15.37
C VAL A 98 5.29 -17.80 -15.67
N GLY A 99 4.55 -16.69 -15.76
CA GLY A 99 3.12 -16.71 -16.08
C GLY A 99 2.20 -16.76 -14.85
N LEU A 100 2.78 -16.86 -13.65
CA LEU A 100 2.09 -16.57 -12.40
C LEU A 100 1.99 -15.07 -12.20
N HIS A 101 1.06 -14.65 -11.38
CA HIS A 101 0.90 -13.25 -11.00
C HIS A 101 1.60 -12.95 -9.68
N ILE A 102 1.80 -11.66 -9.40
CA ILE A 102 2.46 -11.18 -8.18
C ILE A 102 1.39 -10.98 -7.11
N ASP A 103 1.55 -11.69 -5.99
CA ASP A 103 0.57 -11.76 -4.90
C ASP A 103 0.95 -10.92 -3.70
N ALA A 104 2.19 -10.45 -3.65
CA ALA A 104 2.60 -9.46 -2.68
C ALA A 104 3.85 -8.75 -3.19
N GLN A 105 4.08 -7.51 -2.75
CA GLN A 105 5.29 -6.77 -3.09
C GLN A 105 5.67 -5.83 -1.94
N ALA A 106 6.97 -5.53 -1.80
CA ALA A 106 7.46 -4.59 -0.80
C ALA A 106 8.82 -3.97 -1.21
N GLN A 107 9.19 -2.87 -0.55
CA GLN A 107 10.53 -2.28 -0.63
C GLN A 107 11.50 -2.98 0.32
N VAL A 108 12.82 -2.78 0.14
CA VAL A 108 13.78 -3.37 1.10
C VAL A 108 13.54 -2.91 2.53
N ASN A 109 13.24 -1.63 2.70
CA ASN A 109 13.11 -1.02 4.01
C ASN A 109 11.91 -0.09 3.98
N ASP A 110 10.74 -0.70 4.14
CA ASP A 110 9.47 0.00 4.20
C ASP A 110 9.55 1.09 5.24
N ARG A 111 9.46 2.33 4.76
CA ARG A 111 9.85 3.51 5.52
C ARG A 111 9.01 3.71 6.78
N LEU A 112 7.81 3.13 6.80
CA LEU A 112 6.83 3.24 7.87
C LEU A 112 6.54 1.89 8.55
N PHE A 113 7.32 0.84 8.25
CA PHE A 113 7.13 -0.50 8.81
C PHE A 113 7.02 -0.48 10.34
N ARG A 114 8.03 0.09 11.01
CA ARG A 114 8.08 0.12 12.48
C ARG A 114 6.98 0.99 13.06
N GLU A 115 6.62 2.06 12.37
CA GLU A 115 5.57 2.98 12.76
C GLU A 115 4.19 2.33 12.69
N VAL A 116 3.97 1.38 11.79
CA VAL A 116 2.76 0.53 11.75
C VAL A 116 2.79 -0.44 12.93
N VAL A 117 3.90 -1.16 13.13
CA VAL A 117 4.06 -2.09 14.26
C VAL A 117 3.81 -1.39 15.60
N ASP A 118 4.28 -0.15 15.75
CA ASP A 118 4.08 0.68 16.94
C ASP A 118 2.69 1.34 17.02
N ASN A 119 1.79 1.08 16.05
CA ASN A 119 0.46 1.67 15.93
C ASN A 119 0.48 3.22 15.94
N ARG A 120 1.34 3.83 15.12
CA ARG A 120 1.58 5.29 15.08
C ARG A 120 1.17 5.96 13.77
N VAL A 121 1.02 5.20 12.70
CA VAL A 121 0.62 5.68 11.37
C VAL A 121 -0.49 4.80 10.79
N PRO A 122 -1.29 5.31 9.85
CA PRO A 122 -2.28 4.52 9.16
C PRO A 122 -1.69 3.32 8.43
N LEU A 123 -2.36 2.17 8.56
CA LEU A 123 -2.17 0.98 7.74
C LEU A 123 -3.07 1.10 6.51
N ILE A 124 -2.50 0.91 5.32
CA ILE A 124 -3.21 0.77 4.06
C ILE A 124 -3.43 -0.71 3.79
N VAL A 125 -4.66 -1.05 3.41
CA VAL A 125 -5.04 -2.41 3.02
C VAL A 125 -5.82 -2.40 1.71
N SER A 126 -5.64 -3.45 0.90
CA SER A 126 -6.65 -3.95 -0.05
C SER A 126 -7.22 -5.27 0.49
N THR A 127 -8.32 -5.71 -0.11
CA THR A 127 -8.95 -7.01 0.18
C THR A 127 -9.42 -7.60 -1.13
N GLU A 128 -9.58 -8.93 -1.18
CA GLU A 128 -10.12 -9.62 -2.35
C GLU A 128 -11.33 -8.88 -2.96
N SER A 129 -11.27 -8.72 -4.26
CA SER A 129 -12.19 -7.95 -5.11
C SER A 129 -12.24 -6.43 -4.89
N ASP A 130 -11.32 -5.77 -4.19
CA ASP A 130 -11.20 -4.29 -4.09
C ASP A 130 -12.52 -3.51 -3.90
N GLN A 131 -13.44 -4.04 -3.09
CA GLN A 131 -14.77 -3.45 -2.89
C GLN A 131 -15.02 -3.14 -1.42
N MET A 132 -14.26 -2.17 -0.92
CA MET A 132 -14.34 -1.77 0.48
C MET A 132 -15.27 -0.57 0.71
N LEU A 133 -15.69 -0.43 1.96
CA LEU A 133 -16.44 0.67 2.56
C LEU A 133 -17.75 0.97 1.83
N GLY A 134 -18.37 -0.08 1.26
CA GLY A 134 -19.63 0.00 0.49
C GLY A 134 -19.54 0.90 -0.74
N ARG A 135 -18.33 1.08 -1.30
CA ARG A 135 -18.00 2.02 -2.37
C ARG A 135 -16.98 1.39 -3.35
N ASP A 136 -16.57 2.18 -4.32
CA ASP A 136 -15.50 1.86 -5.28
C ASP A 136 -14.09 2.04 -4.67
N VAL A 137 -13.88 1.61 -3.42
CA VAL A 137 -12.61 1.81 -2.68
C VAL A 137 -11.69 0.61 -2.90
N ALA A 138 -10.56 0.86 -3.57
CA ALA A 138 -9.52 -0.14 -3.84
C ALA A 138 -8.52 -0.23 -2.69
N LEU A 139 -8.22 0.90 -2.06
CA LEU A 139 -7.31 0.97 -0.91
C LEU A 139 -8.00 1.70 0.24
N ALA A 140 -8.11 1.03 1.38
CA ALA A 140 -8.61 1.62 2.62
C ALA A 140 -7.44 1.93 3.54
N ALA A 141 -7.61 2.95 4.37
CA ALA A 141 -6.69 3.29 5.44
C ALA A 141 -7.36 3.04 6.79
N GLU A 142 -6.76 2.20 7.61
CA GLU A 142 -7.05 2.13 9.03
C GLU A 142 -6.09 3.02 9.80
N ARG A 143 -6.63 3.93 10.60
CA ARG A 143 -5.85 4.78 11.50
C ARG A 143 -5.49 4.04 12.78
N ALA A 144 -4.50 4.56 13.52
CA ALA A 144 -4.08 4.01 14.80
C ALA A 144 -5.19 3.91 15.88
N THR A 145 -6.32 4.58 15.64
CA THR A 145 -7.53 4.59 16.46
C THR A 145 -8.57 3.53 16.07
N GLY A 146 -8.34 2.77 15.00
CA GLY A 146 -9.30 1.83 14.40
C GLY A 146 -10.32 2.51 13.47
N ALA A 147 -10.17 3.82 13.24
CA ALA A 147 -11.01 4.53 12.29
C ALA A 147 -10.59 4.20 10.86
N VAL A 148 -11.50 3.61 10.09
CA VAL A 148 -11.30 3.30 8.68
C VAL A 148 -11.79 4.43 7.77
N GLN A 149 -11.08 4.68 6.68
CA GLN A 149 -11.50 5.60 5.62
C GLN A 149 -10.93 5.22 4.26
N SER A 150 -11.50 5.75 3.19
CA SER A 150 -10.96 5.55 1.84
C SER A 150 -9.61 6.25 1.69
N PHE A 151 -8.62 5.54 1.14
CA PHE A 151 -7.36 6.11 0.70
C PHE A 151 -7.36 6.34 -0.82
N ALA A 152 -7.70 5.31 -1.60
CA ALA A 152 -7.85 5.40 -3.05
C ALA A 152 -9.11 4.69 -3.53
N THR A 153 -9.85 5.32 -4.43
CA THR A 153 -10.87 4.62 -5.23
C THR A 153 -10.22 3.90 -6.39
N ARG A 154 -10.89 2.88 -6.94
CA ARG A 154 -10.35 2.16 -8.09
C ARG A 154 -10.09 3.11 -9.28
N SER A 155 -11.00 4.07 -9.51
CA SER A 155 -10.83 5.17 -10.49
C SER A 155 -9.66 6.13 -10.24
N GLN A 156 -9.12 6.19 -9.02
CA GLN A 156 -7.89 6.94 -8.73
C GLN A 156 -6.62 6.12 -9.02
N VAL A 157 -6.74 4.78 -9.04
CA VAL A 157 -5.65 3.87 -9.37
C VAL A 157 -5.56 3.70 -10.89
N VAL A 158 -6.67 3.33 -11.54
CA VAL A 158 -6.77 3.15 -13.00
C VAL A 158 -8.11 3.71 -13.48
N ASP A 159 -8.13 4.45 -14.59
CA ASP A 159 -9.39 4.95 -15.16
C ASP A 159 -10.30 3.83 -15.71
N HIS A 160 -11.42 3.59 -15.01
CA HIS A 160 -12.47 2.64 -15.42
C HIS A 160 -13.28 3.06 -16.65
N GLY A 161 -13.14 4.31 -17.11
CA GLY A 161 -13.65 4.74 -18.41
C GLY A 161 -13.00 4.01 -19.59
N HIS A 162 -11.89 3.30 -19.34
CA HIS A 162 -11.11 2.60 -20.34
C HIS A 162 -11.60 1.18 -20.66
N ALA A 163 -11.50 0.78 -21.92
CA ALA A 163 -11.73 -0.61 -22.31
C ALA A 163 -10.61 -1.50 -21.72
N GLY A 164 -10.96 -2.37 -20.78
CA GLY A 164 -10.00 -3.21 -20.07
C GLY A 164 -9.37 -2.55 -18.83
N GLY A 165 -9.61 -1.26 -18.57
CA GLY A 165 -9.16 -0.55 -17.35
C GLY A 165 -9.95 -0.92 -16.09
N VAL A 166 -10.44 -2.17 -16.03
CA VAL A 166 -11.06 -2.69 -14.82
C VAL A 166 -9.93 -3.13 -13.91
N LEU A 167 -9.67 -2.36 -12.87
CA LEU A 167 -8.98 -2.86 -11.69
C LEU A 167 -9.87 -3.97 -11.09
N ARG A 168 -9.37 -5.21 -11.10
CA ARG A 168 -10.14 -6.36 -10.64
C ARG A 168 -9.92 -6.53 -9.14
N ASP A 169 -8.66 -6.62 -8.75
CA ASP A 169 -8.20 -6.91 -7.39
C ASP A 169 -6.76 -6.43 -7.20
N ILE A 170 -6.44 -5.54 -6.26
CA ILE A 170 -5.06 -5.16 -5.98
C ILE A 170 -4.44 -6.26 -5.15
N ASN A 171 -3.50 -6.96 -5.76
CA ASN A 171 -2.73 -8.04 -5.13
C ASN A 171 -1.44 -7.53 -4.48
N SER A 172 -1.05 -6.29 -4.70
CA SER A 172 0.01 -5.67 -3.92
C SER A 172 0.08 -4.18 -4.19
N VAL A 173 0.62 -3.43 -3.24
CA VAL A 173 0.91 -2.01 -3.40
C VAL A 173 2.23 -1.69 -2.71
N ASP A 174 3.06 -0.88 -3.36
CA ASP A 174 4.22 -0.22 -2.76
C ASP A 174 3.95 1.29 -2.80
N LEU A 175 4.06 1.96 -1.65
CA LEU A 175 3.99 3.41 -1.55
C LEU A 175 5.34 3.97 -1.09
N TRP A 176 5.60 5.25 -1.40
CA TRP A 176 6.81 5.98 -1.01
C TRP A 176 8.07 5.64 -1.80
N GLY A 177 7.94 4.91 -2.90
CA GLY A 177 9.01 4.72 -3.87
C GLY A 177 9.51 6.03 -4.49
N ILE A 178 10.57 5.90 -5.28
CA ILE A 178 11.04 7.02 -6.10
C ILE A 178 10.14 7.09 -7.33
N GLU A 179 9.54 8.26 -7.56
CA GLU A 179 8.76 8.51 -8.78
C GLU A 179 9.52 8.08 -10.03
N GLU A 180 8.81 7.36 -10.91
CA GLU A 180 9.34 6.86 -12.18
C GLU A 180 10.47 5.83 -12.10
N GLN A 181 10.74 5.28 -10.91
CA GLN A 181 11.68 4.17 -10.72
C GLN A 181 10.96 3.04 -10.00
N THR A 182 11.27 1.81 -10.39
CA THR A 182 10.76 0.66 -9.64
C THR A 182 11.51 0.51 -8.34
N GLY A 183 10.75 0.58 -7.25
CA GLY A 183 11.16 0.45 -5.86
C GLY A 183 10.96 -0.98 -5.34
N THR A 184 10.13 -1.79 -5.99
CA THR A 184 9.88 -3.18 -5.58
C THR A 184 11.19 -3.97 -5.47
N ASN A 185 11.43 -4.48 -4.26
CA ASN A 185 12.61 -5.28 -3.95
C ASN A 185 12.28 -6.64 -3.36
N PHE A 186 11.02 -6.85 -2.95
CA PHE A 186 10.53 -8.11 -2.45
C PHE A 186 9.20 -8.42 -3.11
N LEU A 187 8.94 -9.71 -3.34
CA LEU A 187 7.68 -10.16 -3.91
C LEU A 187 7.29 -11.57 -3.45
N SER A 188 5.99 -11.81 -3.47
CA SER A 188 5.37 -13.14 -3.48
C SER A 188 4.74 -13.40 -4.86
N VAL A 189 4.56 -14.66 -5.24
CA VAL A 189 3.89 -15.05 -6.48
C VAL A 189 2.85 -16.11 -6.20
N GLU A 190 1.80 -16.13 -7.01
CA GLU A 190 0.68 -17.07 -6.91
C GLU A 190 1.07 -18.49 -6.48
N GLY A 191 0.55 -18.90 -5.33
CA GLY A 191 0.69 -20.24 -4.77
C GLY A 191 2.07 -20.54 -4.18
N ASP A 192 2.90 -19.52 -3.93
CA ASP A 192 4.27 -19.63 -3.40
C ASP A 192 5.08 -20.71 -4.14
N ALA A 193 5.07 -20.58 -5.47
CA ALA A 193 5.61 -21.58 -6.37
C ALA A 193 7.09 -21.88 -6.10
N ALA A 194 7.51 -23.11 -6.43
CA ALA A 194 8.81 -23.68 -6.06
C ALA A 194 9.09 -23.80 -4.55
N GLY A 195 8.08 -23.56 -3.70
CA GLY A 195 8.21 -23.66 -2.24
C GLY A 195 8.82 -22.41 -1.60
N VAL A 196 8.86 -21.29 -2.32
CA VAL A 196 9.39 -20.01 -1.89
C VAL A 196 8.23 -19.04 -1.76
N SER A 197 8.07 -18.47 -0.56
CA SER A 197 7.01 -17.50 -0.25
C SER A 197 7.42 -16.08 -0.53
N VAL A 198 8.68 -15.74 -0.27
CA VAL A 198 9.20 -14.41 -0.53
C VAL A 198 10.46 -14.54 -1.35
N TYR A 199 10.49 -13.83 -2.46
CA TYR A 199 11.67 -13.60 -3.25
C TYR A 199 12.18 -12.19 -3.01
N SER A 200 13.50 -12.03 -3.04
CA SER A 200 14.14 -10.73 -3.15
C SER A 200 14.56 -10.45 -4.59
N MET A 201 14.37 -9.21 -5.01
CA MET A 201 14.79 -8.68 -6.31
C MET A 201 16.07 -7.87 -6.15
N ASN A 202 17.16 -8.37 -6.70
CA ASN A 202 18.36 -7.58 -6.93
C ASN A 202 18.54 -7.38 -8.43
N VAL A 203 17.89 -6.34 -8.97
CA VAL A 203 17.91 -6.02 -10.41
C VAL A 203 19.34 -5.75 -10.93
N LEU A 204 20.28 -5.43 -10.04
CA LEU A 204 21.69 -5.15 -10.39
C LEU A 204 22.63 -6.35 -10.14
N GLY A 205 22.16 -7.43 -9.50
CA GLY A 205 22.93 -8.62 -9.21
C GLY A 205 22.76 -9.72 -10.27
N PRO A 206 23.78 -10.57 -10.51
CA PRO A 206 23.62 -11.75 -11.36
C PRO A 206 22.60 -12.70 -10.71
N GLY A 207 21.42 -12.85 -11.31
CA GLY A 207 20.36 -13.73 -10.81
C GLY A 207 18.96 -13.11 -10.79
N GLY A 208 18.84 -11.78 -10.83
CA GLY A 208 17.55 -11.07 -10.91
C GLY A 208 16.72 -11.19 -9.64
N VAL A 209 16.11 -12.36 -9.45
CA VAL A 209 15.24 -12.73 -8.32
C VAL A 209 15.87 -13.91 -7.56
N GLN A 210 15.93 -13.84 -6.22
CA GLN A 210 16.50 -14.88 -5.36
C GLN A 210 15.52 -15.28 -4.26
N PRO A 211 15.43 -16.56 -3.88
CA PRO A 211 14.64 -16.97 -2.72
C PRO A 211 15.10 -16.25 -1.45
N TYR A 212 14.16 -15.69 -0.70
CA TYR A 212 14.41 -15.02 0.58
C TYR A 212 13.82 -15.82 1.75
N LEU A 213 12.54 -16.21 1.65
CA LEU A 213 11.85 -17.03 2.65
C LEU A 213 11.10 -18.17 1.97
N THR A 214 11.21 -19.37 2.53
CA THR A 214 10.46 -20.54 2.06
C THR A 214 9.11 -20.65 2.75
N ARG A 215 8.19 -21.41 2.16
CA ARG A 215 6.91 -21.74 2.81
C ARG A 215 7.11 -22.45 4.15
N ALA A 216 8.14 -23.29 4.25
CA ALA A 216 8.48 -23.98 5.49
C ALA A 216 8.93 -23.01 6.58
N ASP A 217 9.64 -21.94 6.19
CA ASP A 217 10.06 -20.88 7.11
C ASP A 217 8.84 -20.13 7.65
N ILE A 218 7.93 -19.67 6.78
CA ILE A 218 6.69 -18.99 7.18
C ILE A 218 5.82 -19.89 8.05
N ALA A 219 5.56 -21.14 7.63
CA ALA A 219 4.77 -22.11 8.39
C ALA A 219 5.38 -22.40 9.77
N GLY A 220 6.70 -22.49 9.85
CA GLY A 220 7.44 -22.65 11.10
C GLY A 220 7.30 -21.41 12.00
N ALA A 221 7.41 -20.20 11.43
CA ALA A 221 7.33 -18.94 12.15
C ALA A 221 5.97 -18.72 12.81
N ILE A 222 4.87 -19.03 12.11
CA ILE A 222 3.50 -18.94 12.66
C ILE A 222 3.15 -20.10 13.59
N GLY A 223 4.07 -21.03 13.82
CA GLY A 223 3.87 -22.18 14.71
C GLY A 223 2.97 -23.29 14.12
N MET A 224 2.78 -23.31 12.80
CA MET A 224 1.94 -24.27 12.08
C MET A 224 2.72 -25.00 10.97
N PRO A 225 3.82 -25.73 11.29
CA PRO A 225 4.72 -26.31 10.28
C PRO A 225 4.05 -27.34 9.35
N ASN A 226 2.89 -27.87 9.72
CA ASN A 226 2.09 -28.78 8.89
C ASN A 226 1.29 -28.07 7.77
N LEU A 227 1.36 -26.74 7.70
CA LEU A 227 0.73 -25.93 6.66
C LEU A 227 1.72 -25.53 5.55
N ASP A 228 2.97 -25.98 5.57
CA ASP A 228 4.02 -25.61 4.62
C ASP A 228 3.58 -25.66 3.15
N VAL A 229 2.88 -26.71 2.71
CA VAL A 229 2.40 -26.85 1.32
C VAL A 229 1.19 -25.97 0.97
N ARG A 230 0.69 -25.19 1.93
CA ARG A 230 -0.50 -24.35 1.85
C ARG A 230 -0.23 -22.88 2.15
N ILE A 231 0.99 -22.53 2.54
CA ILE A 231 1.39 -21.12 2.65
C ILE A 231 1.33 -20.51 1.25
N ASP A 232 0.71 -19.35 1.20
CA ASP A 232 0.55 -18.46 0.05
C ASP A 232 0.53 -17.05 0.64
N VAL A 233 1.54 -16.23 0.34
CA VAL A 233 1.65 -14.87 0.91
C VAL A 233 0.94 -13.88 0.00
N ASP A 234 -0.10 -13.23 0.53
CA ASP A 234 -1.02 -12.36 -0.22
C ASP A 234 -0.82 -10.86 0.08
N ALA A 235 0.02 -10.52 1.06
CA ALA A 235 0.41 -9.15 1.29
C ALA A 235 1.75 -9.11 2.03
N LEU A 236 2.52 -8.04 1.82
CA LEU A 236 3.88 -7.97 2.34
C LEU A 236 4.29 -6.51 2.60
N MET A 237 4.94 -6.29 3.74
CA MET A 237 5.86 -5.16 3.97
C MET A 237 7.15 -5.72 4.54
N VAL A 238 8.29 -5.09 4.24
CA VAL A 238 9.61 -5.60 4.68
C VAL A 238 10.42 -4.52 5.38
N GLY A 239 10.96 -4.88 6.55
CA GLY A 239 11.95 -4.10 7.30
C GLY A 239 13.30 -4.82 7.34
N ASP A 240 13.94 -5.02 6.18
CA ASP A 240 15.29 -5.60 6.06
C ASP A 240 16.33 -4.54 6.46
N VAL A 241 17.25 -4.94 7.34
CA VAL A 241 18.38 -4.12 7.78
C VAL A 241 19.68 -4.77 7.33
N GLY A 242 20.10 -4.45 6.10
CA GLY A 242 21.31 -5.06 5.56
C GLY A 242 22.58 -4.85 6.42
N THR A 243 23.54 -5.74 6.22
CA THR A 243 24.79 -5.74 6.98
C THR A 243 25.81 -4.68 6.49
N GLY A 244 26.14 -3.73 7.38
CA GLY A 244 27.25 -2.80 7.18
C GLY A 244 26.97 -1.69 6.15
N PHE A 245 27.61 -1.76 4.98
CA PHE A 245 27.43 -0.77 3.89
C PHE A 245 26.40 -1.21 2.84
N ASN A 246 25.99 -2.48 2.89
CA ASN A 246 24.95 -2.98 2.01
C ASN A 246 23.60 -2.82 2.72
N PRO A 247 22.70 -1.95 2.25
CA PRO A 247 21.38 -1.80 2.88
C PRO A 247 20.48 -3.03 2.71
N PHE A 248 20.93 -4.02 1.93
CA PHE A 248 20.19 -5.23 1.57
C PHE A 248 21.17 -6.39 1.35
N ASP A 249 21.27 -7.36 2.25
CA ASP A 249 22.17 -8.51 2.04
C ASP A 249 21.49 -9.74 1.45
N GLY A 250 20.16 -9.70 1.28
CA GLY A 250 19.40 -10.73 0.58
C GLY A 250 19.22 -12.02 1.35
N GLU A 251 19.48 -12.02 2.65
CA GLU A 251 19.24 -13.13 3.55
C GLU A 251 18.34 -12.65 4.69
N PHE A 252 17.35 -13.44 5.13
CA PHE A 252 16.55 -13.09 6.30
C PHE A 252 17.37 -13.36 7.57
N GLY A 253 17.87 -12.29 8.18
CA GLY A 253 18.89 -12.32 9.23
C GLY A 253 18.62 -11.38 10.43
N PRO A 254 19.58 -11.29 11.37
CA PRO A 254 19.40 -10.51 12.60
C PRO A 254 19.07 -9.04 12.36
N GLY A 255 17.86 -8.65 12.78
CA GLY A 255 17.35 -7.28 12.67
C GLY A 255 16.27 -7.12 11.61
N ASP A 256 16.14 -8.11 10.72
CA ASP A 256 15.11 -8.13 9.69
C ASP A 256 13.75 -8.47 10.28
N ALA A 257 12.73 -7.90 9.65
CA ALA A 257 11.35 -8.21 9.94
C ALA A 257 10.51 -8.18 8.67
N ILE A 258 9.45 -8.99 8.64
CA ILE A 258 8.40 -8.89 7.64
C ILE A 258 7.03 -8.73 8.32
N MET A 259 6.11 -8.11 7.60
CA MET A 259 4.69 -8.04 7.94
C MET A 259 3.94 -8.62 6.75
N PHE A 260 3.04 -9.57 6.99
CA PHE A 260 2.41 -10.30 5.90
C PHE A 260 1.01 -10.80 6.24
N SER A 261 0.18 -10.97 5.21
CA SER A 261 -1.04 -11.79 5.26
C SER A 261 -0.80 -13.11 4.51
N LEU A 262 -1.76 -14.04 4.64
CA LEU A 262 -1.75 -15.29 3.90
C LEU A 262 -3.10 -15.48 3.22
N ALA A 263 -3.14 -16.16 2.08
CA ALA A 263 -4.41 -16.59 1.50
C ALA A 263 -5.21 -17.46 2.49
N PRO A 264 -6.54 -17.59 2.34
CA PRO A 264 -7.36 -18.37 3.27
C PRO A 264 -6.97 -19.85 3.24
N ILE A 265 -6.61 -20.42 4.40
CA ILE A 265 -6.17 -21.81 4.53
C ILE A 265 -7.27 -22.65 5.17
N THR A 266 -7.79 -23.61 4.40
CA THR A 266 -8.70 -24.66 4.91
C THR A 266 -7.99 -26.01 5.01
N VAL A 267 -8.13 -26.68 6.15
CA VAL A 267 -7.65 -28.05 6.39
C VAL A 267 -8.85 -28.98 6.60
N GLY A 268 -9.18 -29.77 5.57
CA GLY A 268 -10.39 -30.58 5.58
C GLY A 268 -11.62 -29.68 5.45
N SER A 269 -12.43 -29.60 6.51
CA SER A 269 -13.59 -28.68 6.61
C SER A 269 -13.31 -27.44 7.45
N ASP A 270 -12.15 -27.38 8.09
CA ASP A 270 -11.87 -26.40 9.14
C ASP A 270 -11.06 -25.25 8.52
N LEU A 271 -11.61 -24.04 8.61
CA LEU A 271 -10.89 -22.81 8.27
C LEU A 271 -9.89 -22.53 9.39
N VAL A 272 -8.60 -22.51 9.04
CA VAL A 272 -7.50 -22.33 10.00
C VAL A 272 -6.96 -20.91 9.96
N VAL A 273 -6.92 -20.33 8.75
CA VAL A 273 -6.52 -18.95 8.45
C VAL A 273 -7.62 -18.42 7.53
N ASP A 274 -8.27 -17.32 7.88
CA ASP A 274 -9.36 -16.75 7.07
C ASP A 274 -8.89 -15.74 6.01
N GLY A 275 -7.61 -15.38 6.06
CA GLY A 275 -6.94 -14.45 5.15
C GLY A 275 -6.95 -13.02 5.66
N GLY A 276 -7.68 -12.74 6.74
CA GLY A 276 -7.72 -11.43 7.39
C GLY A 276 -6.61 -11.23 8.42
N GLU A 277 -5.81 -12.26 8.70
CA GLU A 277 -4.72 -12.18 9.66
C GLU A 277 -3.52 -11.40 9.10
N VAL A 278 -2.98 -10.49 9.92
CA VAL A 278 -1.72 -9.80 9.62
C VAL A 278 -0.69 -10.19 10.67
N TRP A 279 0.38 -10.83 10.21
CA TRP A 279 1.47 -11.33 11.02
C TRP A 279 2.65 -10.38 10.97
N ILE A 280 3.37 -10.26 12.08
CA ILE A 280 4.70 -9.67 12.17
C ILE A 280 5.66 -10.80 12.51
N TRP A 281 6.72 -10.93 11.72
CA TRP A 281 7.79 -11.87 11.99
C TRP A 281 9.15 -11.17 12.00
N GLU A 282 9.73 -11.05 13.18
CA GLU A 282 11.11 -10.61 13.38
C GLU A 282 12.05 -11.81 13.41
N PHE A 283 13.23 -11.68 12.81
CA PHE A 283 14.21 -12.76 12.76
C PHE A 283 14.52 -13.33 14.16
N GLY A 284 14.49 -14.66 14.26
CA GLY A 284 14.79 -15.39 15.49
C GLY A 284 13.67 -15.37 16.54
N GLN A 285 12.51 -14.76 16.24
CA GLN A 285 11.30 -14.83 17.06
C GLN A 285 10.20 -15.64 16.35
N PRO A 286 9.23 -16.20 17.09
CA PRO A 286 7.97 -16.64 16.49
C PRO A 286 7.20 -15.45 15.92
N ALA A 287 6.47 -15.68 14.83
CA ALA A 287 5.55 -14.69 14.30
C ALA A 287 4.40 -14.44 15.29
N HIS A 288 3.87 -13.22 15.29
CA HIS A 288 2.73 -12.82 16.12
C HIS A 288 1.82 -11.88 15.35
N PHE A 289 0.55 -11.81 15.72
CA PHE A 289 -0.40 -10.93 15.06
C PHE A 289 -0.11 -9.45 15.33
N LEU A 290 -0.32 -8.61 14.32
CA LEU A 290 -0.23 -7.15 14.40
C LEU A 290 -1.29 -6.61 15.36
N ASN A 291 -0.88 -5.75 16.29
CA ASN A 291 -1.79 -4.98 17.13
C ASN A 291 -1.85 -3.53 16.63
N HIS A 292 -2.83 -3.24 15.79
CA HIS A 292 -3.04 -1.94 15.15
C HIS A 292 -4.53 -1.57 15.23
N GLY A 293 -4.84 -0.28 15.17
CA GLY A 293 -6.24 0.16 15.16
C GLY A 293 -6.99 -0.13 16.47
N GLY A 294 -6.28 -0.46 17.55
CA GLY A 294 -6.87 -0.84 18.83
C GLY A 294 -7.41 -2.27 18.89
N HIS A 295 -7.05 -3.14 17.94
CA HIS A 295 -7.40 -4.55 17.93
C HIS A 295 -6.22 -5.41 17.44
N LEU A 296 -6.37 -6.73 17.54
CA LEU A 296 -5.38 -7.69 17.05
C LEU A 296 -5.85 -8.22 15.69
N TRP A 297 -4.99 -8.15 14.67
CA TRP A 297 -5.25 -8.66 13.32
C TRP A 297 -5.09 -10.18 13.28
N ASN A 298 -6.05 -10.88 13.88
CA ASN A 298 -6.16 -12.33 13.92
C ASN A 298 -7.53 -12.80 13.39
N THR A 299 -7.76 -14.11 13.31
CA THR A 299 -9.01 -14.73 12.82
C THR A 299 -10.28 -14.30 13.58
N ALA A 300 -10.16 -13.67 14.75
CA ALA A 300 -11.33 -13.16 15.49
C ALA A 300 -11.74 -11.75 15.07
N PHE A 301 -10.85 -11.02 14.40
CA PHE A 301 -11.14 -9.72 13.81
C PHE A 301 -11.74 -9.90 12.43
N SER A 302 -12.96 -9.38 12.21
CA SER A 302 -13.59 -9.45 10.88
C SER A 302 -13.21 -8.22 10.05
N VAL A 303 -12.33 -8.45 9.08
CA VAL A 303 -11.97 -7.50 8.01
C VAL A 303 -13.22 -7.12 7.23
N ARG A 304 -14.12 -8.09 6.97
CA ARG A 304 -15.41 -7.82 6.31
C ARG A 304 -16.25 -6.78 7.01
N ASP A 305 -16.43 -6.91 8.32
CA ASP A 305 -17.24 -5.97 9.09
C ASP A 305 -16.51 -4.61 9.26
N ALA A 306 -15.20 -4.62 9.49
CA ALA A 306 -14.40 -3.41 9.68
C ALA A 306 -14.31 -2.56 8.42
N PHE A 307 -14.04 -3.20 7.27
CA PHE A 307 -13.83 -2.55 5.98
C PHE A 307 -15.05 -2.60 5.08
N GLY A 308 -16.15 -3.23 5.47
CA GLY A 308 -17.37 -3.32 4.66
C GLY A 308 -17.14 -4.02 3.32
N THR A 309 -16.27 -5.03 3.28
CA THR A 309 -15.93 -5.84 2.12
C THR A 309 -16.67 -7.18 2.13
N GLN A 310 -16.60 -7.93 1.02
CA GLN A 310 -17.26 -9.24 0.88
C GLN A 310 -16.41 -10.40 1.41
N PHE A 311 -15.09 -10.24 1.47
CA PHE A 311 -14.12 -11.29 1.76
C PHE A 311 -13.22 -10.88 2.94
N GLU A 312 -12.70 -11.86 3.67
CA GLU A 312 -11.76 -11.58 4.78
C GLU A 312 -10.32 -11.39 4.28
N ASN A 313 -10.00 -11.90 3.07
CA ASN A 313 -8.64 -11.92 2.53
C ASN A 313 -8.07 -10.51 2.35
N VAL A 314 -6.88 -10.29 2.91
CA VAL A 314 -6.10 -9.06 2.75
C VAL A 314 -5.04 -9.29 1.68
N ASP A 315 -5.12 -8.49 0.61
CA ASP A 315 -4.35 -8.71 -0.62
C ASP A 315 -3.26 -7.63 -0.81
N ALA A 316 -3.18 -6.65 0.09
CA ALA A 316 -2.07 -5.69 0.09
C ALA A 316 -1.94 -5.06 1.47
N LEU A 317 -0.70 -4.75 1.85
CA LEU A 317 -0.33 -4.09 3.09
C LEU A 317 0.67 -3.01 2.76
N GLU A 318 0.43 -1.81 3.27
CA GLU A 318 1.37 -0.69 3.17
C GLU A 318 1.04 0.32 4.26
N ALA A 319 1.77 1.41 4.36
CA ALA A 319 1.51 2.46 5.32
C ALA A 319 1.54 3.83 4.68
N VAL A 320 0.81 4.78 5.28
CA VAL A 320 0.89 6.17 4.85
C VAL A 320 0.96 7.11 6.02
N SER A 321 1.57 8.26 5.80
CA SER A 321 1.67 9.30 6.81
C SER A 321 1.92 10.66 6.18
N VAL A 322 1.70 11.72 6.94
CA VAL A 322 2.07 13.09 6.60
C VAL A 322 3.17 13.58 7.55
N PRO A 323 4.00 14.56 7.15
CA PRO A 323 4.85 15.25 8.11
C PRO A 323 4.01 15.84 9.24
N GLU A 324 4.55 15.85 10.46
CA GLU A 324 3.91 16.59 11.54
C GLU A 324 3.64 18.04 11.08
N PRO A 325 2.43 18.56 11.27
CA PRO A 325 2.13 19.92 10.87
C PRO A 325 3.10 20.87 11.59
N ALA A 326 3.75 21.75 10.82
CA ALA A 326 4.79 22.68 11.27
C ALA A 326 4.36 23.59 12.43
N THR A 327 3.08 23.57 12.80
CA THR A 327 2.53 24.13 14.04
C THR A 327 3.36 23.75 15.27
N GLY A 328 3.90 22.52 15.38
CA GLY A 328 4.79 22.14 16.48
C GLY A 328 6.08 22.98 16.54
N LEU A 329 6.72 23.21 15.39
CA LEU A 329 7.89 24.08 15.26
C LEU A 329 7.54 25.55 15.53
N VAL A 330 6.38 26.02 15.07
CA VAL A 330 5.92 27.39 15.31
C VAL A 330 5.65 27.62 16.80
N PHE A 331 5.01 26.67 17.50
CA PHE A 331 4.82 26.76 18.95
C PHE A 331 6.14 26.71 19.71
N GLY A 332 7.08 25.85 19.32
CA GLY A 332 8.42 25.78 19.92
C GLY A 332 9.21 27.08 19.76
N MET A 333 9.20 27.67 18.55
CA MET A 333 9.84 28.97 18.31
C MET A 333 9.15 30.12 19.05
N THR A 334 7.82 30.08 19.18
CA THR A 334 7.05 31.09 19.92
C THR A 334 7.38 31.05 21.43
N ILE A 335 7.47 29.86 22.02
CA ILE A 335 7.84 29.69 23.44
C ILE A 335 9.30 30.14 23.66
N LEU A 336 10.22 29.75 22.79
CA LEU A 336 11.62 30.20 22.87
C LEU A 336 11.75 31.72 22.69
N GLY A 337 10.95 32.32 21.81
CA GLY A 337 10.85 33.77 21.64
C GLY A 337 10.35 34.48 22.89
N LEU A 338 9.32 33.94 23.55
CA LEU A 338 8.77 34.48 24.81
C LEU A 338 9.78 34.34 25.97
N LEU A 339 10.47 33.21 26.07
CA LEU A 339 11.52 32.98 27.09
C LEU A 339 12.73 33.90 26.85
N GLY A 340 13.17 34.07 25.60
CA GLY A 340 14.25 34.99 25.23
C GLY A 340 13.90 36.45 25.54
N ALA A 341 12.67 36.88 25.24
CA ALA A 341 12.18 38.22 25.55
C ALA A 341 12.06 38.47 27.07
N SER A 342 11.68 37.44 27.85
CA SER A 342 11.59 37.54 29.31
C SER A 342 12.96 37.71 29.98
N ARG A 343 14.02 37.12 29.43
CA ARG A 343 15.40 37.22 29.94
C ARG A 343 16.01 38.60 29.71
N ARG A 344 15.71 39.26 28.59
CA ARG A 344 16.18 40.64 28.30
C ARG A 344 15.56 41.74 29.16
N ARG A 345 14.44 41.48 29.84
CA ARG A 345 13.81 42.47 30.74
C ARG A 345 14.37 42.46 32.17
N ARG A 346 15.32 41.57 32.49
CA ARG A 346 15.91 41.45 33.83
C ARG A 346 17.39 41.83 33.92
N SER A 347 17.97 42.35 32.84
CA SER A 347 19.34 42.90 32.77
C SER A 347 19.26 44.39 32.52
#